data_AF-A0A803R0M3-F1
#
_entry.id   AF-A0A803R0M3-F1
#
_cell.length_a   1.000
_cell.length_b   1.000
_cell.length_c   1.000
_cell.angle_alpha   90.00
_cell.angle_beta   90.00
_cell.angle_gamma   90.00
#
_symmetry.space_group_name_H-M   'P 1'
#
loop_
_entity.id
_entity.type
_entity.pdbx_description
1 polymer ?
#
loop_
_entity_poly.entity_id
_entity_poly.type
_entity_poly.pdbx_seq_one_letter_code
_entity_poly.pdbx_strand_id
1 'polypeptide(L)'
;MLPTVSKGRSSSSASTSRSNPMFIQYLRRIIKWQQMDVEYTFWQMFHLCTSPKVVYQHTKYHKQTKNQWARDDPAFVVICSLLLAVATMAYCAAYDHSAGHAFFVVISVLIFHFLLTGTLLATFCLSLILTFGKKLQTVM
;
A
#
# COMPACT_ATOMS: atom_id res chain seq x y z
N MET A 1 -62.25 6.54 3.01
CA MET A 1 -62.03 7.97 2.71
C MET A 1 -60.55 8.20 2.47
N LEU A 2 -60.19 8.68 1.29
CA LEU A 2 -58.88 9.26 1.00
C LEU A 2 -58.87 10.72 1.50
N PRO A 3 -57.69 11.26 1.83
CA PRO A 3 -57.40 12.63 1.48
C PRO A 3 -56.16 12.68 0.57
N THR A 4 -56.34 13.30 -0.59
CA THR A 4 -55.28 13.82 -1.45
C THR A 4 -54.85 15.18 -0.89
N VAL A 5 -53.55 15.43 -0.74
CA VAL A 5 -53.00 16.80 -0.68
C VAL A 5 -51.67 16.82 -1.42
N SER A 6 -51.63 17.67 -2.44
CA SER A 6 -50.49 18.04 -3.26
C SER A 6 -49.88 19.36 -2.78
N LYS A 7 -48.56 19.46 -2.67
CA LYS A 7 -47.78 20.68 -3.00
C LYS A 7 -46.29 20.36 -3.00
N GLY A 8 -45.63 20.62 -4.12
CA GLY A 8 -44.23 20.27 -4.35
C GLY A 8 -43.20 21.13 -3.63
N ARG A 9 -41.94 20.68 -3.74
CA ARG A 9 -40.77 21.55 -3.65
C ARG A 9 -39.64 20.95 -4.47
N SER A 10 -39.12 21.79 -5.33
CA SER A 10 -37.98 21.62 -6.23
C SER A 10 -36.71 21.19 -5.49
N SER A 11 -35.99 20.23 -6.07
CA SER A 11 -34.55 20.12 -5.93
C SER A 11 -33.96 19.81 -7.29
N SER A 12 -33.56 20.87 -7.99
CA SER A 12 -32.62 20.82 -9.10
C SER A 12 -31.33 20.18 -8.60
N SER A 13 -31.16 18.90 -8.87
CA SER A 13 -29.92 18.16 -8.64
C SER A 13 -28.87 18.64 -9.63
N ALA A 14 -28.28 19.80 -9.36
CA ALA A 14 -27.04 20.21 -9.98
C ALA A 14 -25.97 19.18 -9.62
N SER A 15 -25.65 18.29 -10.56
CA SER A 15 -24.53 17.37 -10.50
C SER A 15 -23.22 18.18 -10.55
N THR A 16 -22.90 18.82 -9.44
CA THR A 16 -21.56 19.35 -9.20
C THR A 16 -20.71 18.14 -8.89
N SER A 17 -19.81 17.80 -9.80
CA SER A 17 -18.74 16.84 -9.61
C SER A 17 -17.92 17.26 -8.39
N ARG A 18 -18.32 16.78 -7.20
CA ARG A 18 -17.49 16.83 -6.00
C ARG A 18 -16.26 16.00 -6.32
N SER A 19 -15.17 16.69 -6.65
CA SER A 19 -13.81 16.15 -6.62
C SER A 19 -13.57 15.56 -5.24
N ASN A 20 -13.83 14.26 -5.12
CA ASN A 20 -13.61 13.51 -3.90
C ASN A 20 -12.12 13.57 -3.57
N PRO A 21 -11.69 14.24 -2.48
CA PRO A 21 -10.29 14.34 -2.14
C PRO A 21 -9.89 13.07 -1.37
N MET A 22 -10.19 11.88 -1.91
CA MET A 22 -9.84 10.60 -1.31
C MET A 22 -8.32 10.56 -1.07
N PHE A 23 -7.54 11.01 -2.06
CA PHE A 23 -6.09 11.08 -1.97
C PHE A 23 -5.59 12.01 -0.84
N ILE A 24 -6.22 13.17 -0.63
CA ILE A 24 -5.84 14.10 0.45
C ILE A 24 -6.19 13.50 1.81
N GLN A 25 -7.30 12.76 1.93
CA GLN A 25 -7.63 12.04 3.16
C GLN A 25 -6.68 10.86 3.42
N TYR A 26 -6.22 10.16 2.38
CA TYR A 26 -5.18 9.12 2.47
C TYR A 26 -3.83 9.71 2.94
N LEU A 27 -3.40 10.84 2.36
CA LEU A 27 -2.19 11.55 2.80
C LEU A 27 -2.30 12.06 4.24
N ARG A 28 -3.47 12.57 4.64
CA ARG A 28 -3.73 13.01 6.01
C ARG A 28 -3.73 11.84 7.01
N ARG A 29 -4.06 10.62 6.58
CA ARG A 29 -3.93 9.39 7.38
C ARG A 29 -2.49 8.87 7.45
N ILE A 30 -1.70 9.01 6.39
CA ILE A 30 -0.27 8.63 6.36
C ILE A 30 0.56 9.45 7.36
N ILE A 31 0.14 10.69 7.65
CA ILE A 31 0.84 11.58 8.59
C ILE A 31 0.53 11.24 10.07
N LYS A 32 -0.43 10.36 10.35
CA LYS A 32 -0.75 9.91 11.72
C LYS A 32 0.21 8.80 12.17
N TRP A 33 1.50 9.11 12.21
CA TRP A 33 2.59 8.22 12.61
C TRP A 33 2.35 7.51 13.94
N GLN A 34 1.70 8.17 14.89
CA GLN A 34 1.42 7.64 16.23
C GLN A 34 0.39 6.49 16.23
N GLN A 35 -0.42 6.36 15.19
CA GLN A 35 -1.45 5.33 15.09
C GLN A 35 -1.06 4.20 14.10
N MET A 36 0.15 4.29 13.55
CA MET A 36 0.72 3.27 12.69
C MET A 36 1.43 2.25 13.57
N ASP A 37 1.08 0.96 13.45
CA ASP A 37 1.69 -0.14 14.21
C ASP A 37 3.13 -0.43 13.74
N VAL A 38 4.04 0.56 13.87
CA VAL A 38 5.40 0.53 13.32
C VAL A 38 6.24 -0.55 13.99
N GLU A 39 6.15 -0.65 15.32
CA GLU A 39 6.90 -1.62 16.11
C GLU A 39 6.47 -3.07 15.81
N TYR A 40 5.16 -3.31 15.77
CA TYR A 40 4.61 -4.62 15.40
C TYR A 40 4.99 -5.01 13.97
N THR A 41 4.93 -4.06 13.03
CA THR A 41 5.32 -4.29 11.64
C THR A 41 6.82 -4.54 11.51
N PHE A 42 7.66 -3.84 12.27
CA PHE A 42 9.11 -4.06 12.32
C PHE A 42 9.46 -5.46 12.80
N TRP A 43 8.88 -5.87 13.94
CA TRP A 43 9.05 -7.23 14.48
C TRP A 43 8.57 -8.29 13.50
N GLN A 44 7.44 -8.06 12.83
CA GLN A 44 6.93 -8.97 11.83
C GLN A 44 7.87 -9.10 10.63
N MET A 45 8.46 -7.99 10.16
CA MET A 45 9.41 -8.01 9.05
C MET A 45 10.70 -8.74 9.43
N PHE A 46 11.20 -8.53 10.66
CA PHE A 46 12.35 -9.25 11.19
C PHE A 46 12.09 -10.76 11.34
N HIS A 47 10.92 -11.13 11.86
CA HIS A 47 10.48 -12.51 11.92
C HIS A 47 10.27 -13.11 10.53
N LEU A 48 9.92 -12.33 9.51
CA LEU A 48 9.84 -12.83 8.13
C LEU A 48 11.21 -13.31 7.63
N CYS A 49 12.27 -12.58 7.96
CA CYS A 49 13.65 -12.93 7.59
C CYS A 49 14.22 -14.08 8.43
N THR A 50 13.88 -14.16 9.72
CA THR A 50 14.45 -15.16 10.65
C THR A 50 13.61 -16.44 10.75
N SER A 51 12.28 -16.31 10.83
CA SER A 51 11.37 -17.38 11.19
C SER A 51 9.95 -17.15 10.62
N PRO A 52 9.69 -17.50 9.34
CA PRO A 52 8.43 -17.16 8.66
C PRO A 52 7.18 -17.84 9.26
N LYS A 53 7.36 -18.91 10.06
CA LYS A 53 6.28 -19.67 10.69
C LYS A 53 5.42 -18.82 11.63
N VAL A 54 6.03 -17.89 12.37
CA VAL A 54 5.33 -17.04 13.36
C VAL A 54 4.42 -16.04 12.67
N VAL A 55 4.91 -15.40 11.61
CA VAL A 55 4.13 -14.43 10.82
C VAL A 55 2.93 -15.10 10.16
N TYR A 56 3.12 -16.30 9.63
CA TYR A 56 2.05 -17.05 8.99
C TYR A 56 0.89 -17.38 9.94
N GLN A 57 1.20 -17.74 11.19
CA GLN A 57 0.18 -18.01 12.21
C GLN A 57 -0.64 -16.77 12.54
N HIS A 58 0.01 -15.60 12.69
CA HIS A 58 -0.66 -14.33 12.91
C HIS A 58 -1.59 -13.94 11.76
N THR A 59 -1.13 -14.09 10.51
CA THR A 59 -1.97 -13.82 9.32
C THR A 59 -3.14 -14.80 9.21
N LYS A 60 -2.92 -16.09 9.52
CA LYS A 60 -3.98 -17.11 9.50
C LYS A 60 -5.06 -16.81 10.54
N TYR A 61 -4.67 -16.38 11.74
CA TYR A 61 -5.61 -16.01 12.80
C TYR A 61 -6.43 -14.75 12.44
N HIS A 62 -5.79 -13.74 11.85
CA HIS A 62 -6.49 -12.55 11.32
C HIS A 62 -7.48 -12.89 10.20
N LYS A 63 -7.13 -13.84 9.33
CA LYS A 63 -8.03 -14.32 8.29
C LYS A 63 -9.28 -14.97 8.89
N GLN A 64 -9.12 -15.81 9.92
CA GLN A 64 -10.24 -16.50 10.55
C GLN A 64 -11.20 -15.55 11.28
N THR A 65 -10.69 -14.43 11.79
CA THR A 65 -11.49 -13.47 12.59
C THR A 65 -12.08 -12.32 11.79
N LYS A 66 -11.43 -11.88 10.69
CA LYS A 66 -11.87 -10.73 9.89
C LYS A 66 -12.08 -11.01 8.40
N ASN A 67 -11.83 -12.24 7.94
CA ASN A 67 -12.00 -12.70 6.55
C ASN A 67 -11.44 -11.77 5.46
N GLN A 68 -10.35 -11.07 5.78
CA GLN A 68 -9.67 -10.16 4.86
C GLN A 68 -8.19 -10.52 4.80
N TRP A 69 -7.67 -10.65 3.58
CA TRP A 69 -6.27 -10.95 3.31
C TRP A 69 -5.45 -9.70 2.98
N ALA A 70 -6.13 -8.60 2.63
CA ALA A 70 -5.49 -7.34 2.33
C ALA A 70 -4.97 -6.72 3.64
N ARG A 71 -3.66 -6.50 3.68
CA ARG A 71 -3.03 -5.71 4.72
C ARG A 71 -2.68 -4.37 4.09
N ASP A 72 -3.63 -3.44 4.14
CA ASP A 72 -3.53 -2.12 3.52
C ASP A 72 -2.69 -1.12 4.36
N ASP A 73 -1.80 -1.62 5.23
CA ASP A 73 -1.03 -0.79 6.16
C ASP A 73 0.16 -0.12 5.45
N PRO A 74 0.20 1.22 5.36
CA PRO A 74 1.34 1.93 4.77
C PRO A 74 2.64 1.73 5.57
N ALA A 75 2.56 1.21 6.80
CA ALA A 75 3.69 0.97 7.71
C ALA A 75 4.80 0.12 7.10
N PHE A 76 4.44 -0.94 6.38
CA PHE A 76 5.42 -1.87 5.80
C PHE A 76 6.29 -1.17 4.75
N VAL A 77 5.66 -0.36 3.90
CA VAL A 77 6.31 0.42 2.85
C VAL A 77 7.25 1.46 3.47
N VAL A 78 6.84 2.10 4.57
CA VAL A 78 7.64 3.11 5.29
C VAL A 78 8.88 2.50 5.95
N ILE A 79 8.77 1.32 6.57
CA ILE A 79 9.93 0.68 7.22
C ILE A 79 10.92 0.18 6.14
N CYS A 80 10.42 -0.41 5.05
CA CYS A 80 11.25 -0.81 3.91
C CYS A 80 12.01 0.38 3.30
N SER A 81 11.34 1.52 3.10
CA SER A 81 11.98 2.71 2.56
C SER A 81 13.03 3.29 3.51
N LEU A 82 12.79 3.26 4.83
CA LEU A 82 13.77 3.69 5.83
C LEU A 82 15.01 2.79 5.83
N LEU A 83 14.85 1.47 5.83
CA LEU A 83 15.99 0.54 5.77
C LEU A 83 16.77 0.70 4.47
N LEU A 84 16.08 0.90 3.34
CA LEU A 84 16.71 1.10 2.04
C LEU A 84 17.45 2.43 1.99
N ALA A 85 16.90 3.49 2.58
CA ALA A 85 17.58 4.77 2.72
C ALA A 85 18.85 4.64 3.56
N VAL A 86 18.80 3.94 4.71
CA VAL A 86 19.97 3.68 5.56
C VAL A 86 21.04 2.89 4.82
N ALA A 87 20.66 1.82 4.12
CA ALA A 87 21.60 1.02 3.33
C ALA A 87 22.25 1.85 2.20
N THR A 88 21.46 2.67 1.51
CA THR A 88 21.95 3.53 0.43
C THR A 88 22.83 4.66 0.97
N MET A 89 22.49 5.24 2.11
CA MET A 89 23.33 6.22 2.80
C MET A 89 24.67 5.61 3.24
N ALA A 90 24.67 4.39 3.79
CA ALA A 90 25.91 3.70 4.15
C ALA A 90 26.78 3.41 2.92
N TYR A 91 26.16 3.01 1.80
CA TYR A 91 26.85 2.85 0.52
C TYR A 91 27.47 4.17 0.03
N CYS A 92 26.71 5.26 0.03
CA CYS A 92 27.21 6.58 -0.35
C CYS A 92 28.31 7.06 0.61
N ALA A 93 28.20 6.81 1.91
CA ALA A 93 29.23 7.18 2.89
C ALA A 93 30.54 6.40 2.68
N ALA A 94 30.48 5.17 2.17
CA ALA A 94 31.66 4.35 1.92
C ALA A 94 32.33 4.67 0.57
N TYR A 95 31.57 5.07 -0.45
CA TYR A 95 32.05 5.16 -1.84
C TYR A 95 31.92 6.53 -2.51
N ASP A 96 31.16 7.49 -1.95
CA ASP A 96 30.85 8.76 -2.60
C ASP A 96 31.33 9.96 -1.75
N HIS A 97 32.03 10.90 -2.38
CA HIS A 97 32.53 12.12 -1.74
C HIS A 97 31.56 13.31 -1.90
N SER A 98 30.55 13.21 -2.77
CA SER A 98 29.62 14.31 -3.06
C SER A 98 28.26 14.08 -2.42
N ALA A 99 27.93 14.90 -1.41
CA ALA A 99 26.64 14.85 -0.71
C ALA A 99 25.43 15.06 -1.65
N GLY A 100 25.59 15.84 -2.72
CA GLY A 100 24.54 16.06 -3.71
C GLY A 100 24.23 14.82 -4.55
N HIS A 101 25.27 14.07 -4.92
CA HIS A 101 25.11 12.82 -5.67
C HIS A 101 24.47 11.73 -4.79
N ALA A 102 24.89 11.64 -3.53
CA ALA A 102 24.30 10.74 -2.55
C ALA A 102 22.78 10.94 -2.38
N PHE A 103 22.32 12.19 -2.26
CA PHE A 103 20.90 12.50 -2.14
C PHE A 103 20.08 12.05 -3.37
N PHE A 104 20.61 12.31 -4.58
CA PHE A 104 19.96 11.88 -5.83
C PHE A 104 19.88 10.35 -5.92
N VAL A 105 20.93 9.64 -5.52
CA VAL A 105 20.95 8.17 -5.47
C VAL A 105 19.89 7.64 -4.51
N VAL A 106 19.80 8.19 -3.28
CA VAL A 106 18.78 7.78 -2.30
C VAL A 106 17.36 7.97 -2.86
N ILE A 107 17.04 9.14 -3.41
CA ILE A 107 15.70 9.38 -3.99
C ILE A 107 15.43 8.46 -5.18
N SER A 108 16.42 8.28 -6.05
CA SER A 108 16.28 7.42 -7.24
C SER A 108 16.00 5.97 -6.84
N VAL A 109 16.72 5.44 -5.85
CA VAL A 109 16.50 4.09 -5.33
C VAL A 109 15.12 3.94 -4.69
N LEU A 110 14.66 4.93 -3.93
CA LEU A 110 13.35 4.87 -3.29
C LEU A 110 12.18 4.94 -4.30
N ILE A 111 12.25 5.83 -5.29
CA ILE A 111 11.15 6.02 -6.23
C ILE A 111 11.21 5.00 -7.37
N PHE A 112 12.36 4.88 -8.05
CA PHE A 112 12.46 4.01 -9.22
C PHE A 112 12.71 2.55 -8.83
N HIS A 113 13.64 2.26 -7.92
CA HIS A 113 13.90 0.85 -7.61
C HIS A 113 12.81 0.23 -6.74
N PHE A 114 12.31 0.94 -5.72
CA PHE A 114 11.33 0.35 -4.82
C PHE A 114 9.89 0.48 -5.33
N LEU A 115 9.41 1.66 -5.71
CA LEU A 115 8.02 1.83 -6.16
C LEU A 115 7.76 1.36 -7.59
N LEU A 116 8.63 1.72 -8.55
CA LEU A 116 8.42 1.31 -9.95
C LEU A 116 8.62 -0.21 -10.11
N THR A 117 9.68 -0.81 -9.58
CA THR A 117 9.84 -2.28 -9.63
C THR A 117 8.69 -2.99 -8.91
N GLY A 118 8.21 -2.45 -7.78
CA GLY A 118 7.07 -3.01 -7.05
C GLY A 118 5.77 -3.02 -7.86
N THR A 119 5.45 -1.90 -8.51
CA THR A 119 4.25 -1.79 -9.37
C THR A 119 4.36 -2.66 -10.63
N LEU A 120 5.53 -2.74 -11.25
CA LEU A 120 5.79 -3.62 -12.38
C LEU A 120 5.63 -5.10 -11.98
N LEU A 121 6.21 -5.52 -10.85
CA LEU A 121 6.10 -6.89 -10.36
C LEU A 121 4.65 -7.26 -10.04
N ALA A 122 3.90 -6.36 -9.40
CA ALA A 122 2.48 -6.56 -9.11
C ALA A 122 1.66 -6.72 -10.40
N THR A 123 1.90 -5.85 -11.40
CA THR A 123 1.23 -5.90 -12.70
C THR A 123 1.55 -7.20 -13.44
N PHE A 124 2.81 -7.62 -13.41
CA PHE A 124 3.25 -8.86 -14.04
C PHE A 124 2.63 -10.09 -13.38
N CYS A 125 2.66 -10.16 -12.04
CA CYS A 125 2.06 -11.26 -11.29
C CYS A 125 0.56 -11.38 -11.54
N LEU A 126 -0.17 -10.26 -11.53
CA LEU A 126 -1.59 -10.24 -11.85
C LEU A 126 -1.85 -10.71 -13.29
N SER A 127 -1.05 -10.24 -14.25
CA SER A 127 -1.15 -10.65 -15.65
C SER A 127 -0.93 -12.16 -15.83
N LEU A 128 0.05 -12.73 -15.13
CA LEU A 128 0.30 -14.18 -15.13
C LEU A 128 -0.91 -14.93 -14.59
N ILE A 129 -1.44 -14.55 -13.43
CA ILE A 129 -2.61 -15.20 -12.83
C ILE A 129 -3.80 -15.19 -13.79
N LEU A 130 -4.07 -14.06 -14.43
CA LEU A 130 -5.16 -13.93 -15.41
C LEU A 130 -4.94 -14.81 -16.65
N THR A 131 -3.69 -14.92 -17.12
CA THR A 131 -3.34 -15.77 -18.25
C THR A 131 -3.51 -17.26 -17.94
N PHE A 132 -3.01 -17.71 -16.78
CA PHE A 132 -3.15 -19.10 -16.35
C PHE A 132 -4.60 -19.48 -16.06
N GLY A 133 -5.39 -18.59 -15.45
CA GLY A 133 -6.81 -18.82 -15.19
C GLY A 133 -7.63 -19.03 -16.47
N LYS A 134 -7.40 -18.20 -17.50
CA LYS A 134 -8.04 -18.37 -18.81
C LYS A 134 -7.66 -19.69 -19.48
N LYS A 135 -6.40 -20.10 -19.34
CA LYS A 135 -5.92 -21.36 -19.92
C LYS A 135 -6.55 -22.58 -19.22
N LEU A 136 -6.73 -22.53 -17.91
CA LEU A 136 -7.36 -23.63 -17.14
C LEU A 136 -8.84 -23.82 -17.51
N GLN A 137 -9.58 -22.72 -17.71
CA GLN A 137 -11.00 -22.74 -18.07
C GLN A 137 -11.26 -23.13 -19.54
N THR A 138 -10.21 -23.16 -20.38
CA THR A 138 -10.29 -23.62 -21.78
C THR A 138 -9.98 -25.12 -21.92
N VAL A 139 -9.36 -25.72 -20.89
CA VAL A 139 -8.92 -27.14 -20.87
C VAL A 139 -9.89 -28.03 -20.08
N MET A 140 -10.77 -27.43 -19.25
CA MET A 140 -11.95 -28.09 -18.68
C MET A 140 -13.16 -27.89 -19.59
#